data_AF-A0ABD0RF62-F1
#
_entry.id   AF-A0ABD0RF62-F1
#
_cell.length_a   1.000
_cell.length_b   1.000
_cell.length_c   1.000
_cell.angle_alpha   90.00
_cell.angle_beta   90.00
_cell.angle_gamma   90.00
#
_symmetry.space_group_name_H-M   'P 1'
#
loop_
_entity.id
_entity.type
_entity.pdbx_description
1 polymer ?
#
loop_
_entity_poly.entity_id
_entity_poly.type
_entity_poly.pdbx_seq_one_letter_code
_entity_poly.pdbx_strand_id
1 'polypeptide(L)' 'IRGTLKSWTKLWCVLKPGVLLIYKTNKNGQWVGTVLLNACELIERPSKKDGFCFKLFHPLEQSIWAVK' A
#
# COMPACT_ATOMS: atom_id res chain seq x y z
N ILE A 1 4.21 18.75 16.39
CA ILE A 1 3.34 17.67 16.94
C ILE A 1 4.23 16.46 17.18
N ARG A 2 4.39 16.04 18.45
CA ARG A 2 5.33 15.00 18.89
C ARG A 2 5.07 13.68 18.15
N GLY A 3 6.15 13.08 17.66
CA GLY A 3 6.13 12.01 16.67
C GLY A 3 5.44 10.74 17.12
N THR A 4 4.38 10.36 16.40
CA THR A 4 3.99 8.96 16.29
C THR A 4 5.02 8.31 15.38
N LEU A 5 5.90 7.48 15.94
CA LEU A 5 6.70 6.55 15.13
C LEU A 5 5.70 5.74 14.30
N LYS A 6 5.65 5.98 12.98
CA LYS A 6 4.89 5.13 12.07
C LYS A 6 5.50 3.74 12.13
N SER A 7 4.92 2.87 12.94
CA SER A 7 5.30 1.47 13.01
C SER A 7 4.77 0.76 11.77
N TRP A 8 5.51 -0.25 11.31
CA TRP A 8 5.04 -1.13 10.26
C TRP A 8 3.83 -1.92 10.78
N THR A 9 2.75 -1.91 10.01
CA THR A 9 1.55 -2.74 10.27
C THR A 9 1.52 -3.88 9.27
N LYS A 10 1.44 -5.12 9.75
CA LYS A 10 1.25 -6.28 8.89
C LYS A 10 -0.21 -6.31 8.44
N LEU A 11 -0.43 -6.26 7.13
CA LEU A 11 -1.75 -6.33 6.49
C LEU A 11 -1.81 -7.52 5.54
N TRP A 12 -3.03 -7.91 5.17
CA TRP A 12 -3.29 -8.94 4.18
C TRP A 12 -3.60 -8.29 2.83
N CYS A 13 -2.67 -8.41 1.89
CA CYS A 13 -2.79 -7.81 0.56
C CYS A 13 -3.12 -8.89 -0.49
N VAL A 14 -4.11 -8.64 -1.35
CA VAL A 14 -4.50 -9.53 -2.44
C VAL A 14 -4.33 -8.79 -3.76
N LEU A 15 -3.39 -9.27 -4.58
CA LEU A 15 -3.13 -8.72 -5.91
C LEU A 15 -4.10 -9.34 -6.94
N LYS A 16 -4.72 -8.48 -7.73
CA LYS A 16 -5.57 -8.84 -8.87
C LYS A 16 -5.16 -7.99 -10.08
N PRO A 17 -5.56 -8.36 -11.31
CA PRO A 17 -5.28 -7.52 -12.48
C PRO A 17 -5.78 -6.08 -12.27
N GLY A 18 -4.86 -5.12 -12.35
CA GLY A 18 -5.16 -3.68 -12.23
C GLY A 18 -5.46 -3.15 -10.83
N VAL A 19 -5.58 -4.01 -9.80
CA VAL A 19 -5.92 -3.56 -8.43
C VAL A 19 -5.23 -4.37 -7.33
N LEU A 20 -4.93 -3.71 -6.21
CA LEU A 20 -4.45 -4.32 -4.98
C LEU A 20 -5.47 -4.10 -3.87
N LEU A 21 -6.04 -5.18 -3.34
CA LEU A 21 -6.99 -5.14 -2.23
C LEU A 21 -6.24 -5.29 -0.91
N ILE A 22 -6.56 -4.48 0.09
CA ILE A 22 -5.90 -4.50 1.40
C ILE A 22 -6.93 -4.78 2.49
N TYR A 23 -6.63 -5.77 3.34
CA TYR A 23 -7.43 -6.20 4.46
C TYR A 23 -6.59 -6.22 5.75
N LYS A 24 -7.23 -6.11 6.91
CA LYS A 24 -6.54 -6.24 8.21
C LYS A 24 -6.00 -7.65 8.44
N THR A 25 -6.78 -8.66 8.08
CA THR A 25 -6.49 -10.08 8.30
C THR A 25 -6.96 -10.91 7.11
N ASN A 26 -6.39 -12.11 6.94
CA ASN A 26 -6.84 -13.06 5.91
C ASN A 26 -8.19 -13.72 6.24
N LYS A 27 -8.52 -13.83 7.53
CA LYS A 27 -9.79 -14.36 8.04
C LYS A 27 -10.75 -13.18 8.32
N ASN A 28 -11.99 -13.29 7.88
CA ASN A 28 -13.09 -12.32 8.08
C ASN A 28 -12.97 -10.96 7.36
N GLY A 29 -12.07 -10.81 6.39
CA GLY A 29 -12.22 -9.82 5.30
C GLY A 29 -12.43 -8.36 5.73
N GLN A 30 -11.89 -7.93 6.87
CA GLN A 30 -11.98 -6.54 7.30
C GLN A 30 -11.22 -5.65 6.31
N TRP A 31 -11.95 -5.13 5.33
CA TRP A 31 -11.43 -4.30 4.24
C TRP A 31 -10.86 -2.99 4.79
N VAL A 32 -9.67 -2.65 4.30
CA VAL A 32 -8.97 -1.40 4.62
C VAL A 32 -9.09 -0.43 3.45
N GLY A 33 -8.91 -0.94 2.23
CA GLY A 33 -8.93 -0.10 1.04
C GLY A 33 -8.57 -0.89 -0.22
N THR A 34 -8.78 -0.22 -1.35
CA THR A 34 -8.40 -0.72 -2.67
C THR A 34 -7.46 0.29 -3.31
N VAL A 35 -6.33 -0.20 -3.83
CA VAL A 35 -5.38 0.60 -4.59
C VAL A 35 -5.54 0.25 -6.07
N LEU A 36 -5.78 1.27 -6.89
CA LEU A 36 -5.79 1.16 -8.35
C LEU A 36 -4.32 1.13 -8.82
N LEU A 37 -3.96 0.11 -9.58
CA LEU A 37 -2.59 -0.05 -10.09
C LEU A 37 -2.44 0.52 -11.51
N ASN A 38 -3.55 0.94 -12.12
CA ASN A 38 -3.56 1.57 -13.44
C ASN A 38 -2.69 2.83 -13.40
N ALA A 39 -1.76 2.93 -14.35
CA ALA A 39 -0.81 4.04 -14.46
C ALA A 39 0.05 4.30 -13.20
N CYS A 40 0.20 3.32 -12.30
CA CYS A 40 1.14 3.43 -11.19
C CYS A 40 2.54 2.95 -11.57
N GLU A 41 3.55 3.59 -10.99
CA GLU A 41 4.94 3.17 -11.09
C GLU A 41 5.48 2.69 -9.74
N LEU A 42 6.51 1.86 -9.79
CA LEU A 42 7.22 1.33 -8.63
C LEU A 42 8.64 1.90 -8.61
N ILE A 43 9.07 2.36 -7.43
CA ILE A 43 10.48 2.62 -7.15
C ILE A 43 10.92 1.86 -5.91
N GLU A 44 12.11 1.30 -5.95
CA GLU A 44 12.75 0.76 -4.76
C GLU A 44 13.07 1.89 -3.78
N ARG A 45 12.93 1.61 -2.48
CA ARG A 45 13.22 2.55 -1.41
C ARG A 45 14.17 1.90 -0.41
N PRO A 46 15.27 2.56 -0.04
CA PRO A 46 16.14 2.05 1.00
C PRO A 46 15.36 1.99 2.33
N SER A 47 15.46 0.85 3.02
CA SER A 47 14.89 0.64 4.35
C SER A 47 16.01 0.62 5.39
N LYS A 48 15.78 1.27 6.54
CA LYS A 48 16.70 1.22 7.70
C LYS A 48 16.69 -0.14 8.42
N LYS A 49 15.59 -0.88 8.29
CA LYS A 49 15.50 -2.28 8.72
C LYS A 49 15.80 -3.12 7.49
N ASP A 50 16.83 -3.96 7.54
CA ASP A 50 17.18 -4.86 6.44
C ASP A 50 15.93 -5.51 5.84
N GLY A 51 15.75 -5.33 4.53
CA GLY A 51 14.58 -5.77 3.81
C GLY A 51 14.31 -4.98 2.54
N PHE A 52 13.61 -5.61 1.61
CA PHE A 52 13.19 -4.99 0.36
C PHE A 52 11.96 -4.10 0.61
N CYS A 53 12.08 -2.82 0.29
CA CYS A 53 10.99 -1.86 0.39
C CYS A 53 10.82 -1.13 -0.93
N PHE A 54 9.57 -0.82 -1.27
CA PHE A 54 9.25 -0.07 -2.47
C PHE A 54 8.14 0.94 -2.19
N LYS A 55 8.05 1.95 -3.06
CA LYS A 55 6.94 2.89 -3.11
C LYS A 55 6.21 2.70 -4.44
N LEU A 56 4.90 2.49 -4.34
CA LEU A 56 3.97 2.60 -5.46
C LEU A 56 3.42 4.03 -5.49
N PHE A 57 3.40 4.67 -6.66
CA PHE A 57 2.88 6.03 -6.82
C PHE A 57 2.30 6.25 -8.22
N HIS A 58 1.40 7.22 -8.33
CA HIS A 58 0.96 7.72 -9.64
C HIS A 58 1.96 8.80 -10.12
N PRO A 59 2.51 8.74 -11.35
CA PRO A 59 3.48 9.71 -11.85
C PRO A 59 2.98 11.16 -11.87
N LEU A 60 1.67 11.33 -12.07
CA LEU A 60 0.99 12.64 -12.00
C LEU A 60 0.53 13.01 -10.58
N GLU A 61 1.05 12.34 -9.54
CA GLU A 61 0.76 12.58 -8.12
C GLU A 61 -0.72 12.47 -7.70
N GLN A 62 -1.53 11.80 -8.52
CA GLN A 62 -2.93 11.54 -8.22
C GLN A 62 -3.09 10.48 -7.13
N SER A 63 -4.26 10.49 -6.47
CA SER A 63 -4.61 9.44 -5.52
C SER A 63 -4.69 8.09 -6.23
N ILE A 64 -3.94 7.12 -5.74
CA ILE A 64 -4.01 5.72 -6.18
C ILE A 64 -5.07 4.92 -5.42
N TRP A 65 -5.68 5.49 -4.39
CA TRP A 65 -6.77 4.85 -3.65
C TRP A 65 -8.08 4.97 -4.44
N ALA A 66 -8.80 3.86 -4.56
CA ALA A 66 -10.19 3.89 -4.98
C ALA A 66 -10.98 4.67 -3.93
N VAL A 67 -11.41 5.87 -4.29
CA VAL A 67 -12.33 6.68 -3.48
C VAL A 67 -13.73 6.06 -3.54
N LYS A 68 -14.49 6.24 -2.47
CA LYS A 68 -15.90 5.85 -2.42
C LYS A 68 -16.76 6.82 -3.20
#